data_AF-A0A6J4VLT6-F1
#
_entry.id   AF-A0A6J4VLT6-F1
#
_cell.length_a   1.000
_cell.length_b   1.000
_cell.length_c   1.000
_cell.angle_alpha   90.00
_cell.angle_beta   90.00
_cell.angle_gamma   90.00
#
_symmetry.space_group_name_H-M   'P 1'
#
loop_
_entity.id
_entity.type
_entity.pdbx_description
1 polymer ?
#
loop_
_entity_poly.entity_id
_entity_poly.type
_entity_poly.pdbx_seq_one_letter_code
_entity_poly.pdbx_strand_id
1 'polypeptide(L)'
;MVSAESGIPEPTLTAEQRQLIADTLAERGALGACPACHENSWVLGHGHSLLTLGVGEGDGAGLPTVSRICANCGYLSLHATAVLGL
;
A
#
# COMPACT_ATOMS: atom_id res chain seq x y z
N MET A 1 29.78 -23.41 -6.12
CA MET A 1 29.29 -22.82 -4.86
C MET A 1 27.90 -22.30 -5.15
N VAL A 2 26.89 -22.93 -4.56
CA VAL A 2 25.46 -22.68 -4.83
C VAL A 2 25.02 -21.51 -3.96
N SER A 3 24.75 -20.36 -4.55
CA SER A 3 24.10 -19.26 -3.85
C SER A 3 22.59 -19.49 -3.91
N ALA A 4 21.99 -19.63 -2.72
CA ALA A 4 20.59 -19.93 -2.54
C ALA A 4 19.69 -18.80 -3.07
N GLU A 5 18.85 -19.12 -4.05
CA GLU A 5 17.65 -18.34 -4.36
C GLU A 5 16.65 -18.60 -3.24
N SER A 6 16.57 -17.70 -2.26
CA SER A 6 15.49 -17.72 -1.26
C SER A 6 14.18 -17.30 -1.93
N GLY A 7 13.55 -18.25 -2.62
CA GLY A 7 12.26 -18.11 -3.30
C GLY A 7 11.07 -18.04 -2.35
N ILE A 8 11.06 -17.10 -1.41
CA ILE A 8 9.79 -16.66 -0.81
C ILE A 8 9.27 -15.56 -1.73
N PRO A 9 8.17 -15.77 -2.48
CA PRO A 9 7.56 -14.68 -3.20
C PRO A 9 7.16 -13.63 -2.15
N GLU A 10 7.79 -12.45 -2.19
CA GLU A 10 7.33 -11.31 -1.40
C GLU A 10 5.82 -11.15 -1.66
N PRO A 11 5.00 -10.83 -0.63
CA PRO A 11 3.54 -10.72 -0.77
C PRO A 11 3.18 -9.54 -1.67
N THR A 12 3.33 -9.78 -2.97
CA THR A 12 3.21 -8.83 -4.07
C THR A 12 1.76 -8.83 -4.51
N LEU A 13 1.20 -7.65 -4.70
CA LEU A 13 -0.14 -7.51 -5.24
C LEU A 13 -0.21 -8.09 -6.64
N THR A 14 -1.18 -8.98 -6.89
CA THR A 14 -1.47 -9.47 -8.23
C THR A 14 -1.96 -8.33 -9.12
N ALA A 15 -1.91 -8.52 -10.44
CA ALA A 15 -2.43 -7.54 -11.38
C ALA A 15 -3.92 -7.23 -11.12
N GLU A 16 -4.71 -8.25 -10.79
CA GLU A 16 -6.12 -8.10 -10.42
C GLU A 16 -6.31 -7.28 -9.15
N GLN A 17 -5.54 -7.56 -8.09
CA GLN A 17 -5.59 -6.79 -6.85
C GLN A 17 -5.20 -5.32 -7.08
N ARG A 18 -4.17 -5.06 -7.90
CA ARG A 18 -3.76 -3.70 -8.25
C ARG A 18 -4.86 -2.94 -8.98
N GLN A 19 -5.54 -3.61 -9.91
CA GLN A 19 -6.65 -3.00 -10.63
C GLN A 19 -7.82 -2.70 -9.68
N LEU A 20 -8.20 -3.66 -8.83
CA LEU A 20 -9.25 -3.48 -7.82
C LEU A 20 -8.96 -2.30 -6.89
N ILE A 21 -7.71 -2.17 -6.42
CA ILE A 21 -7.29 -1.05 -5.57
C ILE A 21 -7.42 0.28 -6.34
N ALA A 22 -6.94 0.33 -7.59
CA ALA A 22 -6.99 1.54 -8.40
C ALA A 22 -8.44 1.99 -8.64
N ASP A 23 -9.33 1.05 -8.98
CA ASP A 23 -10.75 1.31 -9.21
C ASP A 23 -11.43 1.78 -7.92
N THR A 24 -11.19 1.09 -6.81
CA THR A 24 -11.75 1.45 -5.50
C THR A 24 -11.29 2.83 -5.02
N LEU A 25 -10.03 3.19 -5.27
CA LEU A 25 -9.51 4.52 -4.96
C LEU A 25 -10.13 5.59 -5.88
N ALA A 26 -10.36 5.28 -7.15
CA ALA A 26 -11.02 6.17 -8.11
C ALA A 26 -12.47 6.47 -7.68
N GLU A 27 -13.25 5.43 -7.41
CA GLU A 27 -14.65 5.50 -6.99
C GLU A 27 -14.83 6.34 -5.71
N ARG A 28 -13.87 6.26 -4.78
CA ARG A 28 -13.91 7.00 -3.52
C ARG A 28 -13.30 8.39 -3.58
N GLY A 29 -12.95 8.88 -4.78
CA GLY A 29 -12.34 10.20 -4.96
C GLY A 29 -10.93 10.30 -4.35
N ALA A 30 -10.29 9.18 -4.02
CA ALA A 30 -8.95 9.16 -3.48
C ALA A 30 -7.88 9.43 -4.54
N LEU A 31 -8.23 9.50 -5.83
CA LEU A 31 -7.32 9.85 -6.93
C LEU A 31 -7.08 11.37 -7.11
N GLY A 32 -7.43 12.19 -6.12
CA GLY A 32 -7.15 13.62 -6.13
C GLY A 32 -5.65 13.97 -6.13
N ALA A 33 -5.38 15.26 -6.31
CA ALA A 33 -4.05 15.84 -6.24
C ALA A 33 -3.36 15.55 -4.89
N CYS A 34 -2.03 15.44 -4.91
CA CYS A 34 -1.24 15.25 -3.70
C CYS A 34 -1.51 16.38 -2.70
N PRO A 35 -1.82 16.08 -1.42
CA PRO A 35 -2.06 17.13 -0.43
C PRO A 35 -0.78 17.90 -0.06
N ALA A 36 0.41 17.35 -0.35
CA ALA A 36 1.68 17.97 -0.04
C ALA A 36 2.23 18.85 -1.18
N CYS A 37 2.15 18.40 -2.44
CA CYS A 37 2.74 19.12 -3.58
C CYS A 37 1.75 19.47 -4.70
N HIS A 38 0.48 19.11 -4.54
CA HIS A 38 -0.62 19.38 -5.47
C HIS A 38 -0.50 18.75 -6.87
N GLU A 39 0.52 17.92 -7.11
CA GLU A 39 0.66 17.15 -8.35
C GLU A 39 -0.25 15.90 -8.33
N ASN A 40 -0.75 15.48 -9.50
CA ASN A 40 -1.58 14.28 -9.63
C ASN A 40 -0.80 13.08 -10.19
N SER A 41 0.36 12.81 -9.57
CA SER A 41 1.26 11.74 -9.97
C SER A 41 1.42 10.73 -8.84
N TRP A 42 0.93 9.51 -9.07
CA TRP A 42 0.77 8.49 -8.03
C TRP A 42 1.21 7.11 -8.49
N VAL A 43 1.82 6.37 -7.58
CA VAL A 43 2.14 4.95 -7.73
C VAL A 43 1.60 4.15 -6.56
N LEU A 44 1.19 2.91 -6.81
CA LEU A 44 0.81 1.96 -5.77
C LEU A 44 2.04 1.17 -5.32
N GLY A 45 2.15 0.95 -4.02
CA GLY A 45 3.14 0.06 -3.42
C GLY A 45 3.06 -1.35 -3.99
N HIS A 46 4.18 -2.09 -3.93
CA HIS A 46 4.28 -3.39 -4.58
C HIS A 46 3.56 -4.51 -3.83
N GLY A 47 3.40 -4.37 -2.52
CA GLY A 47 2.84 -5.37 -1.66
C GLY A 47 2.14 -4.77 -0.45
N HIS A 48 1.72 -5.67 0.43
CA HIS A 48 1.09 -5.31 1.70
C HIS A 48 2.14 -4.88 2.73
N SER A 49 1.82 -3.87 3.52
CA SER A 49 2.59 -3.46 4.69
C SER A 49 1.75 -3.65 5.94
N LEU A 50 2.32 -4.25 6.99
CA LEU A 50 1.64 -4.35 8.28
C LEU A 50 1.95 -3.10 9.10
N LEU A 51 0.97 -2.20 9.24
CA LEU A 51 1.09 -1.04 10.12
C LEU A 51 0.76 -1.47 11.55
N THR A 52 1.77 -1.51 12.42
CA THR A 52 1.57 -1.75 13.85
C THR A 52 1.46 -0.40 14.58
N LEU A 53 0.32 -0.17 15.22
CA LEU A 53 0.12 1.00 16.08
C LEU A 53 0.49 0.59 17.50
N GLY A 54 1.73 0.84 17.92
CA GLY A 54 2.18 0.54 19.27
C GLY A 54 1.57 1.51 20.28
N VAL A 55 0.71 1.01 21.16
CA VAL A 55 0.37 1.68 22.43
C VAL A 55 0.63 0.71 23.58
N GLY A 56 1.87 0.67 24.08
CA GLY A 56 2.24 -0.11 25.26
C GLY A 56 2.23 -1.63 25.07
N GLU A 57 2.64 -2.33 26.12
CA GLU A 57 2.79 -3.79 26.22
C GLU A 57 1.47 -4.51 25.91
N GLY A 58 1.26 -4.80 24.64
CA GLY A 58 0.09 -5.51 24.13
C GLY A 58 0.34 -5.92 22.69
N ASP A 59 0.83 -7.14 22.52
CA ASP A 59 1.05 -7.73 21.21
C ASP A 59 -0.23 -7.70 20.36
N GLY A 60 -0.11 -7.23 19.12
CA GLY A 60 -0.63 -8.05 18.03
C GLY A 60 -1.92 -7.65 17.31
N ALA A 61 -2.21 -6.35 17.12
CA ALA A 61 -3.15 -5.94 16.07
C ALA A 61 -2.44 -5.04 15.04
N GLY A 62 -1.74 -5.67 14.09
CA GLY A 62 -1.23 -4.98 12.91
C GLY A 62 -2.37 -4.77 11.91
N LEU A 63 -2.46 -3.57 11.33
CA LEU A 63 -3.40 -3.25 10.26
C LEU A 63 -2.70 -3.49 8.91
N PRO A 64 -3.14 -4.46 8.10
CA PRO A 64 -2.61 -4.61 6.75
C PRO A 64 -3.01 -3.41 5.91
N THR A 65 -2.03 -2.83 5.23
CA THR A 65 -2.19 -1.62 4.43
C THR A 65 -1.55 -1.80 3.06
N VAL A 66 -2.07 -1.04 2.09
CA VAL A 66 -1.41 -0.77 0.81
C VAL A 66 -1.00 0.69 0.80
N SER A 67 0.23 0.95 0.37
CA SER A 67 0.72 2.30 0.20
C SER A 67 0.35 2.86 -1.17
N ARG A 68 0.00 4.14 -1.18
CA ARG A 68 -0.06 4.98 -2.37
C ARG A 68 0.92 6.12 -2.19
N ILE A 69 1.83 6.27 -3.14
CA ILE A 69 3.00 7.15 -3.02
C ILE A 69 2.93 8.19 -4.13
N CYS A 70 3.11 9.46 -3.79
CA CYS A 70 3.23 10.52 -4.79
C CYS A 70 4.60 10.39 -5.48
N ALA A 71 4.62 10.18 -6.80
CA ALA A 71 5.86 10.03 -7.55
C ALA A 71 6.63 11.36 -7.71
N ASN A 72 6.00 12.50 -7.41
CA ASN A 72 6.64 13.82 -7.44
C ASN A 72 7.38 14.15 -6.13
N CYS A 73 6.72 14.02 -4.97
CA CYS A 73 7.28 14.49 -3.69
C CYS A 73 7.47 13.40 -2.62
N GLY A 74 7.07 12.16 -2.89
CA GLY A 74 7.21 11.05 -1.95
C GLY A 74 6.17 11.01 -0.83
N TYR A 75 5.15 11.88 -0.85
CA TYR A 75 4.04 11.79 0.11
C TYR A 75 3.41 10.39 0.11
N LEU A 76 3.26 9.82 1.30
CA LEU A 76 2.77 8.47 1.52
C LEU A 76 1.35 8.51 2.11
N SER A 77 0.42 7.84 1.44
CA SER A 77 -0.92 7.53 1.95
C SER A 77 -1.03 6.03 2.20
N LEU A 78 -1.37 5.63 3.42
CA LEU A 78 -1.60 4.24 3.78
C LEU A 78 -3.09 3.96 3.82
N HIS A 79 -3.53 2.95 3.08
CA HIS A 79 -4.93 2.53 3.03
C HIS A 79 -5.07 1.12 3.61
N ALA A 80 -5.99 0.91 4.54
CA ALA A 80 -6.30 -0.41 5.07
C ALA A 80 -6.82 -1.33 3.94
N THR A 81 -6.29 -2.55 3.83
CA THR A 81 -6.67 -3.50 2.76
C THR A 81 -8.15 -3.86 2.81
N ALA A 82 -8.69 -4.08 4.02
CA ALA A 82 -10.09 -4.43 4.23
C ALA A 82 -11.05 -3.38 3.65
N VAL A 83 -10.68 -2.10 3.71
CA VAL A 83 -11.48 -1.03 3.13
C VAL A 83 -11.39 -1.07 1.60
N LEU A 84 -10.25 -1.46 1.03
CA LEU A 84 -10.05 -1.63 -0.42
C LEU A 84 -10.67 -2.91 -1.00
N GLY A 85 -11.38 -3.70 -0.20
CA GLY A 85 -12.01 -4.96 -0.65
C GLY A 85 -11.03 -6.13 -0.77
N LEU A 86 -9.89 -6.03 -0.08
CA LEU A 86 -8.84 -7.05 0.00
C LEU A 86 -8.79 -7.73 1.37
#